data_AF-K8E6J2-F1
#
_entry.id   AF-K8E6J2-F1
#
_cell.length_a   1.000
_cell.length_b   1.000
_cell.length_c   1.000
_cell.angle_alpha   90.00
_cell.angle_beta   90.00
_cell.angle_gamma   90.00
#
_symmetry.space_group_name_H-M   'P 1'
#
loop_
_entity.id
_entity.type
_entity.pdbx_description
1 polymer ?
#
loop_
_entity_poly.entity_id
_entity_poly.type
_entity_poly.pdbx_seq_one_letter_code
_entity_poly.pdbx_strand_id
1 'polypeptide(L)'
;MRDQFITKINNRTATIGVIGLGYVGLPLALSFAEAGFYVTGFDKSEVKIALLKQGKSDILDISSETVQMAFSTGHFQVSNQKESLKGLDCFIICVPTPLTDSYEPDISYIQEALDTIHSEWESQTLVILESTTYPGTSKELIHEPLIQQGYLADQDFMVAYSPERVDPGNKKFKIKNTPKVVGGTTENSLEISTLLYQSIVEQVVPVTSTEVAEMSKLLENTFRSINIAFINEMAILCEQMGIDIWETIQASETKPFGYMKFLPGPGIGGHCIPLDPMYLNWKAKKSNHSSRLIELAQEINREMPKHVASKAKEALLQHNKVLKGSKILLMGMAYKENSNDLRESPSLQIFDDLQKAGSMVEFCDPLTTYFIDKHGYKQESIELDYTLMETYDLVILLVNHDCFDRNKIANKSQLILDTKNSLNNQYPEKTIRLGDKSK
;
A
#
# COMPACT_ATOMS: atom_id res chain seq x y z
N MET A 1 -31.53 1.36 19.57
CA MET A 1 -30.50 1.28 18.52
C MET A 1 -29.77 -0.07 18.52
N ARG A 2 -29.00 -0.41 19.58
CA ARG A 2 -28.18 -1.65 19.66
C ARG A 2 -28.91 -2.94 19.23
N ASP A 3 -29.98 -3.34 19.92
CA ASP A 3 -30.64 -4.64 19.66
C ASP A 3 -31.27 -4.71 18.26
N GLN A 4 -31.72 -3.55 17.75
CA GLN A 4 -32.23 -3.42 16.39
C GLN A 4 -31.11 -3.63 15.36
N PHE A 5 -29.91 -3.07 15.58
CA PHE A 5 -28.73 -3.33 14.75
C PHE A 5 -28.33 -4.79 14.76
N ILE A 6 -28.26 -5.42 15.95
CA ILE A 6 -27.95 -6.85 16.08
C ILE A 6 -28.92 -7.68 15.23
N THR A 7 -30.22 -7.39 15.35
CA THR A 7 -31.27 -8.08 14.59
C THR A 7 -31.09 -7.87 13.08
N LYS A 8 -30.86 -6.63 12.64
CA LYS A 8 -30.64 -6.30 11.22
C LYS A 8 -29.39 -6.99 10.66
N ILE A 9 -28.29 -7.04 11.42
CA ILE A 9 -27.06 -7.70 11.00
C ILE A 9 -27.26 -9.21 10.89
N ASN A 10 -27.84 -9.85 11.91
CA ASN A 10 -28.08 -11.30 11.92
C ASN A 10 -29.01 -11.74 10.78
N ASN A 11 -30.02 -10.91 10.45
CA ASN A 11 -30.96 -11.19 9.36
C ASN A 11 -30.48 -10.70 7.98
N ARG A 12 -29.28 -10.12 7.88
CA ARG A 12 -28.73 -9.51 6.64
C ARG A 12 -29.60 -8.41 6.03
N THR A 13 -30.41 -7.74 6.86
CA THR A 13 -31.27 -6.63 6.44
C THR A 13 -30.68 -5.26 6.74
N ALA A 14 -29.50 -5.20 7.38
CA ALA A 14 -28.75 -3.95 7.50
C ALA A 14 -28.29 -3.49 6.11
N THR A 15 -28.48 -2.21 5.80
CA THR A 15 -28.02 -1.60 4.54
C THR A 15 -26.67 -0.91 4.76
N ILE A 16 -25.73 -1.12 3.85
CA ILE A 16 -24.33 -0.69 4.02
C ILE A 16 -23.92 0.25 2.88
N GLY A 17 -23.45 1.43 3.21
CA GLY A 17 -22.77 2.35 2.30
C GLY A 17 -21.25 2.22 2.43
N VAL A 18 -20.55 1.93 1.35
CA VAL A 18 -19.07 1.94 1.33
C VAL A 18 -18.59 3.14 0.52
N ILE A 19 -17.89 4.06 1.17
CA ILE A 19 -17.48 5.35 0.60
C ILE A 19 -16.02 5.27 0.13
N GLY A 20 -15.79 5.38 -1.18
CA GLY A 20 -14.50 5.20 -1.83
C GLY A 20 -14.31 3.77 -2.33
N LEU A 21 -14.37 3.57 -3.66
CA LEU A 21 -14.30 2.26 -4.32
C LEU A 21 -12.89 1.99 -4.88
N GLY A 22 -11.88 2.30 -4.05
CA GLY A 22 -10.49 1.95 -4.30
C GLY A 22 -10.15 0.51 -3.93
N TYR A 23 -8.86 0.21 -3.84
CA TYR A 23 -8.32 -1.12 -3.51
C TYR A 23 -8.71 -1.66 -2.13
N VAL A 24 -9.28 -0.82 -1.26
CA VAL A 24 -9.85 -1.20 0.04
C VAL A 24 -11.37 -1.34 -0.06
N GLY A 25 -12.06 -0.26 -0.45
CA GLY A 25 -13.51 -0.21 -0.35
C GLY A 25 -14.25 -1.10 -1.34
N LEU A 26 -13.79 -1.28 -2.59
CA LEU A 26 -14.48 -2.17 -3.53
C LEU A 26 -14.44 -3.64 -3.07
N PRO A 27 -13.28 -4.24 -2.74
CA PRO A 27 -13.23 -5.58 -2.17
C PRO A 27 -14.11 -5.75 -0.91
N LEU A 28 -14.14 -4.74 -0.05
CA LEU A 28 -14.97 -4.76 1.17
C LEU A 28 -16.46 -4.76 0.85
N ALA A 29 -16.90 -3.89 -0.07
CA ALA A 29 -18.28 -3.81 -0.53
C ALA A 29 -18.75 -5.13 -1.16
N LEU A 30 -17.90 -5.75 -1.99
CA LEU A 30 -18.18 -7.05 -2.60
C LEU A 30 -18.30 -8.15 -1.55
N SER A 31 -17.44 -8.14 -0.52
CA SER A 31 -17.48 -9.13 0.57
C SER A 31 -18.79 -9.06 1.37
N PHE A 32 -19.27 -7.85 1.67
CA PHE A 32 -20.56 -7.66 2.33
C PHE A 32 -21.75 -8.07 1.45
N ALA A 33 -21.70 -7.76 0.15
CA ALA A 33 -22.72 -8.19 -0.79
C ALA A 33 -22.77 -9.72 -0.92
N GLU A 34 -21.62 -10.39 -0.97
CA GLU A 34 -21.51 -11.86 -0.98
C GLU A 34 -22.06 -12.47 0.33
N ALA A 35 -21.89 -11.80 1.46
CA ALA A 35 -22.47 -12.19 2.74
C ALA A 35 -24.00 -11.94 2.85
N GLY A 36 -24.63 -11.38 1.81
CA GLY A 36 -26.08 -11.19 1.68
C GLY A 36 -26.60 -9.82 2.13
N PHE A 37 -25.74 -8.85 2.45
CA PHE A 37 -26.17 -7.50 2.78
C PHE A 37 -26.50 -6.69 1.53
N TYR A 38 -27.41 -5.72 1.66
CA TYR A 38 -27.61 -4.72 0.62
C TYR A 38 -26.55 -3.64 0.73
N VAL A 39 -25.70 -3.53 -0.30
CA VAL A 39 -24.53 -2.66 -0.31
C VAL A 39 -24.65 -1.61 -1.43
N THR A 40 -24.52 -0.34 -1.04
CA THR A 40 -24.32 0.80 -1.93
C THR A 40 -22.84 1.19 -1.91
N GLY A 41 -22.12 0.91 -2.98
CA GLY A 41 -20.79 1.47 -3.21
C GLY A 41 -20.87 2.90 -3.73
N PHE A 42 -20.26 3.85 -3.05
CA PHE A 42 -20.25 5.26 -3.43
C PHE A 42 -18.83 5.74 -3.77
N ASP A 43 -18.67 6.42 -4.90
CA ASP A 43 -17.41 7.06 -5.28
C ASP A 43 -17.67 8.35 -6.06
N LYS A 44 -16.88 9.39 -5.83
CA LYS A 44 -17.00 10.67 -6.55
C LYS A 44 -16.55 10.59 -8.01
N SER A 45 -15.73 9.61 -8.36
CA SER A 45 -15.22 9.42 -9.71
C SER A 45 -16.30 8.86 -10.64
N GLU A 46 -16.84 9.73 -11.50
CA GLU A 46 -17.80 9.33 -12.54
C GLU A 46 -17.22 8.23 -13.46
N VAL A 47 -15.93 8.33 -13.77
CA VAL A 47 -15.21 7.35 -14.61
C VAL A 47 -15.21 5.97 -13.93
N LYS A 48 -14.91 5.91 -12.63
CA LYS A 48 -14.90 4.66 -11.86
C LYS A 48 -16.30 4.06 -11.77
N ILE A 49 -17.30 4.87 -11.47
CA ILE A 49 -18.69 4.41 -11.40
C ILE A 49 -19.19 3.91 -12.77
N ALA A 50 -18.85 4.60 -13.87
CA ALA A 50 -19.20 4.16 -15.21
C ALA A 50 -18.52 2.84 -15.60
N LEU A 51 -17.24 2.65 -15.20
CA LEU A 51 -16.51 1.40 -15.41
C LEU A 51 -17.17 0.24 -14.65
N LEU A 52 -17.47 0.43 -13.36
CA LEU A 52 -18.09 -0.59 -12.52
C LEU A 52 -19.49 -0.96 -13.01
N LYS A 53 -20.30 0.01 -13.46
CA LYS A 53 -21.62 -0.23 -14.05
C LYS A 53 -21.57 -1.07 -15.34
N GLN A 54 -20.42 -1.12 -16.03
CA GLN A 54 -20.18 -2.02 -17.15
C GLN A 54 -19.74 -3.43 -16.72
N GLY A 55 -19.70 -3.71 -15.41
CA GLY A 55 -19.20 -4.97 -14.87
C GLY A 55 -17.69 -5.12 -15.03
N LYS A 56 -16.94 -4.02 -15.07
CA LYS A 56 -15.48 -4.03 -15.21
C LYS A 56 -14.80 -3.55 -13.92
N SER A 57 -13.62 -4.08 -13.63
CA SER A 57 -12.79 -3.70 -12.48
C SER A 57 -11.48 -3.07 -12.95
N ASP A 58 -11.05 -1.99 -12.28
CA ASP A 58 -9.72 -1.38 -12.40
C ASP A 58 -8.76 -1.80 -11.27
N ILE A 59 -9.20 -2.69 -10.38
CA ILE A 59 -8.41 -3.17 -9.24
C ILE A 59 -7.82 -4.53 -9.57
N LEU A 60 -6.49 -4.64 -9.45
CA LEU A 60 -5.72 -5.84 -9.82
C LEU A 60 -6.25 -7.13 -9.16
N ASP A 61 -6.68 -7.06 -7.91
CA ASP A 61 -7.14 -8.22 -7.13
C ASP A 61 -8.61 -8.58 -7.37
N ILE A 62 -9.36 -7.78 -8.12
CA ILE A 62 -10.79 -7.97 -8.35
C ILE A 62 -11.04 -8.17 -9.85
N SER A 63 -11.48 -9.37 -10.20
CA SER A 63 -11.82 -9.69 -11.59
C SER A 63 -13.12 -8.99 -12.03
N SER A 64 -13.28 -8.77 -13.33
CA SER A 64 -14.52 -8.22 -13.88
C SER A 64 -15.70 -9.17 -13.67
N GLU A 65 -15.43 -10.47 -13.68
CA GLU A 65 -16.38 -11.54 -13.40
C GLU A 65 -16.91 -11.46 -11.97
N THR A 66 -16.06 -11.16 -10.99
CA THR A 66 -16.46 -10.95 -9.58
C THR A 66 -17.43 -9.78 -9.47
N VAL A 67 -17.14 -8.66 -10.14
CA VAL A 67 -18.01 -7.47 -10.13
C VAL A 67 -19.36 -7.78 -10.78
N GLN A 68 -19.37 -8.44 -11.94
CA GLN A 68 -20.60 -8.85 -12.63
C GLN A 68 -21.46 -9.79 -11.78
N MET A 69 -20.81 -10.76 -11.11
CA MET A 69 -21.49 -11.67 -10.20
C MET A 69 -22.15 -10.91 -9.06
N ALA A 70 -21.45 -9.97 -8.42
CA ALA A 70 -22.01 -9.17 -7.35
C ALA A 70 -23.24 -8.35 -7.79
N PHE A 71 -23.20 -7.70 -8.96
CA PHE A 71 -24.38 -7.02 -9.52
C PHE A 71 -25.55 -7.98 -9.78
N SER A 72 -25.27 -9.20 -10.27
CA SER A 72 -26.32 -10.18 -10.58
C SER A 72 -27.09 -10.67 -9.36
N THR A 73 -26.51 -10.56 -8.16
CA THR A 73 -27.18 -10.94 -6.90
C THR A 73 -28.31 -9.98 -6.50
N GLY A 74 -28.31 -8.74 -7.00
CA GLY A 74 -29.18 -7.67 -6.53
C GLY A 74 -28.80 -7.09 -5.15
N HIS A 75 -27.73 -7.57 -4.53
CA HIS A 75 -27.22 -7.10 -3.24
C HIS A 75 -26.14 -6.02 -3.37
N PHE A 76 -25.65 -5.72 -4.57
CA PHE A 76 -24.63 -4.70 -4.81
C PHE A 76 -25.07 -3.69 -5.86
N GLN A 77 -24.95 -2.41 -5.53
CA GLN A 77 -25.13 -1.30 -6.46
C GLN A 77 -24.03 -0.25 -6.29
N VAL A 78 -23.79 0.57 -7.32
CA VAL A 78 -22.80 1.64 -7.27
C VAL A 78 -23.38 2.98 -7.73
N SER A 79 -22.94 4.07 -7.10
CA SER A 79 -23.44 5.43 -7.35
C SER A 79 -22.38 6.50 -7.11
N ASN A 80 -22.52 7.64 -7.79
CA ASN A 80 -21.85 8.90 -7.47
C ASN A 80 -22.83 9.98 -6.99
N GLN A 81 -24.12 9.63 -6.84
CA GLN A 81 -25.17 10.54 -6.40
C GLN A 81 -25.40 10.36 -4.91
N LYS A 82 -25.30 11.44 -4.14
CA LYS A 82 -25.38 11.39 -2.66
C LYS A 82 -26.71 10.83 -2.18
N GLU A 83 -27.80 11.04 -2.93
CA GLU A 83 -29.15 10.58 -2.59
C GLU A 83 -29.24 9.04 -2.45
N SER A 84 -28.29 8.31 -3.06
CA SER A 84 -28.17 6.85 -2.88
C SER A 84 -27.70 6.40 -1.49
N LEU A 85 -27.22 7.34 -0.67
CA LEU A 85 -26.76 7.13 0.70
C LEU A 85 -27.88 7.31 1.74
N LYS A 86 -29.03 7.83 1.32
CA LYS A 86 -30.13 8.14 2.22
C LYS A 86 -30.72 6.89 2.86
N GLY A 87 -30.92 6.93 4.17
CA GLY A 87 -31.56 5.86 4.94
C GLY A 87 -30.74 4.58 5.05
N LEU A 88 -29.43 4.63 4.77
CA LEU A 88 -28.53 3.50 5.00
C LEU A 88 -28.22 3.36 6.49
N ASP A 89 -28.09 2.12 6.97
CA ASP A 89 -27.84 1.82 8.39
C ASP A 89 -26.36 2.02 8.78
N CYS A 90 -25.44 1.67 7.90
CA CYS A 90 -24.01 1.68 8.17
C CYS A 90 -23.23 2.37 7.05
N PHE A 91 -22.28 3.24 7.40
CA PHE A 91 -21.33 3.83 6.47
C PHE A 91 -19.91 3.39 6.80
N ILE A 92 -19.18 2.92 5.79
CA ILE A 92 -17.78 2.51 5.91
C ILE A 92 -16.92 3.40 5.01
N ILE A 93 -16.05 4.21 5.61
CA ILE A 93 -15.25 5.22 4.92
C ILE A 93 -13.89 4.63 4.54
N CYS A 94 -13.68 4.48 3.23
CA CYS A 94 -12.49 3.88 2.59
C CYS A 94 -11.82 4.85 1.59
N VAL A 95 -11.87 6.15 1.87
CA VAL A 95 -11.30 7.20 1.01
C VAL A 95 -9.78 7.31 1.16
N PRO A 96 -9.07 7.86 0.15
CA PRO A 96 -7.63 8.10 0.26
C PRO A 96 -7.27 9.02 1.42
N THR A 97 -6.08 8.81 1.98
CA THR A 97 -5.49 9.63 3.05
C THR A 97 -4.04 9.96 2.66
N PRO A 98 -3.85 10.87 1.68
CA PRO A 98 -2.52 11.24 1.23
C PRO A 98 -1.82 12.15 2.25
N LEU A 99 -0.54 12.39 2.01
CA LEU A 99 0.20 13.46 2.68
C LEU A 99 0.22 14.72 1.80
N THR A 100 0.28 15.88 2.44
CA THR A 100 0.59 17.14 1.77
C THR A 100 2.06 17.19 1.33
N ASP A 101 2.44 18.18 0.52
CA ASP A 101 3.84 18.44 0.13
C ASP A 101 4.76 18.66 1.35
N SER A 102 4.19 19.04 2.50
CA SER A 102 4.91 19.21 3.77
C SER A 102 4.94 17.94 4.63
N TYR A 103 4.54 16.79 4.07
CA TYR A 103 4.43 15.49 4.75
C TYR A 103 3.46 15.50 5.95
N GLU A 104 2.41 16.30 5.88
CA GLU A 104 1.34 16.32 6.88
C GLU A 104 0.13 15.50 6.41
N PRO A 105 -0.60 14.84 7.32
CA PRO A 105 -1.87 14.19 7.00
C PRO A 105 -2.85 15.11 6.28
N ASP A 106 -3.28 14.75 5.07
CA ASP A 106 -4.38 15.41 4.40
C ASP A 106 -5.71 14.74 4.78
N ILE A 107 -6.47 15.39 5.65
CA ILE A 107 -7.76 14.91 6.15
C ILE A 107 -8.95 15.35 5.27
N SER A 108 -8.72 16.14 4.22
CA SER A 108 -9.80 16.71 3.39
C SER A 108 -10.74 15.65 2.82
N TYR A 109 -10.20 14.52 2.36
CA TYR A 109 -10.97 13.40 1.82
C TYR A 109 -11.91 12.76 2.85
N ILE A 110 -11.46 12.61 4.10
CA ILE A 110 -12.29 12.09 5.19
C ILE A 110 -13.39 13.11 5.51
N GLN A 111 -13.05 14.40 5.58
CA GLN A 111 -14.03 15.45 5.84
C GLN A 111 -15.09 15.52 4.73
N GLU A 112 -14.70 15.49 3.46
CA GLU A 112 -15.62 15.44 2.32
C GLU A 112 -16.57 14.24 2.39
N ALA A 113 -16.06 13.07 2.77
CA ALA A 113 -16.87 11.86 2.95
C ALA A 113 -17.88 12.04 4.10
N LEU A 114 -17.44 12.59 5.23
CA LEU A 114 -18.30 12.86 6.38
C LEU A 114 -19.37 13.90 6.05
N ASP A 115 -19.03 14.98 5.35
CA ASP A 115 -19.99 16.01 4.91
C ASP A 115 -21.06 15.41 3.98
N THR A 116 -20.64 14.51 3.07
CA THR A 116 -21.55 13.79 2.17
C THR A 116 -22.51 12.89 2.95
N ILE A 117 -21.98 12.08 3.88
CA ILE A 117 -22.80 11.20 4.73
C ILE A 117 -23.75 12.04 5.61
N HIS A 118 -23.23 13.08 6.26
CA HIS A 118 -23.99 13.94 7.16
C HIS A 118 -25.18 14.61 6.44
N SER A 119 -25.04 14.95 5.15
CA SER A 119 -26.13 15.56 4.37
C SER A 119 -27.31 14.62 4.10
N GLU A 120 -27.09 13.31 4.18
CA GLU A 120 -28.10 12.26 3.93
C GLU A 120 -28.37 11.42 5.20
N TRP A 121 -27.88 11.90 6.34
CA TRP A 121 -27.88 11.24 7.62
C TRP A 121 -29.29 11.10 8.20
N GLU A 122 -29.61 9.89 8.66
CA GLU A 122 -30.77 9.63 9.52
C GLU A 122 -30.30 9.21 10.92
N SER A 123 -31.10 9.48 11.95
CA SER A 123 -30.78 9.03 13.31
C SER A 123 -30.68 7.50 13.35
N GLN A 124 -29.85 6.99 14.25
CA GLN A 124 -29.52 5.57 14.41
C GLN A 124 -28.59 5.02 13.31
N THR A 125 -27.48 5.70 13.05
CA THR A 125 -26.49 5.29 12.04
C THR A 125 -25.18 4.78 12.67
N LEU A 126 -24.55 3.76 12.07
CA LEU A 126 -23.18 3.34 12.40
C LEU A 126 -22.20 3.92 11.37
N VAL A 127 -21.15 4.60 11.83
CA VAL A 127 -20.04 5.06 10.98
C VAL A 127 -18.78 4.31 11.36
N ILE A 128 -18.14 3.68 10.38
CA ILE A 128 -16.86 3.00 10.54
C ILE A 128 -15.83 3.67 9.65
N LEU A 129 -14.72 4.10 10.24
CA LEU A 129 -13.57 4.57 9.47
C LEU A 129 -12.61 3.39 9.20
N GLU A 130 -12.32 3.12 7.93
CA GLU A 130 -11.32 2.15 7.48
C GLU A 130 -10.05 2.80 6.94
N SER A 131 -10.16 4.02 6.41
CA SER A 131 -9.03 4.80 5.93
C SER A 131 -7.93 4.90 6.98
N THR A 132 -6.68 4.62 6.60
CA THR A 132 -5.53 4.74 7.50
C THR A 132 -5.38 6.20 7.95
N THR A 133 -5.21 6.43 9.25
CA THR A 133 -5.15 7.78 9.80
C THR A 133 -4.38 7.82 11.12
N TYR A 134 -4.27 9.00 11.74
CA TYR A 134 -3.61 9.17 13.03
C TYR A 134 -4.51 8.76 14.22
N PRO A 135 -3.94 8.29 15.35
CA PRO A 135 -4.71 7.97 16.54
C PRO A 135 -5.46 9.19 17.07
N GLY A 136 -6.76 9.04 17.27
CA GLY A 136 -7.70 10.08 17.66
C GLY A 136 -8.65 10.51 16.54
N THR A 137 -8.41 10.15 15.27
CA THR A 137 -9.20 10.67 14.14
C THR A 137 -10.69 10.36 14.25
N SER A 138 -11.04 9.10 14.51
CA SER A 138 -12.45 8.68 14.62
C SER A 138 -13.18 9.42 15.73
N LYS A 139 -12.46 9.75 16.81
CA LYS A 139 -13.00 10.51 17.93
C LYS A 139 -13.09 12.01 17.62
N GLU A 140 -11.98 12.61 17.20
CA GLU A 140 -11.80 14.06 16.97
C GLU A 140 -12.61 14.57 15.77
N LEU A 141 -12.78 13.75 14.72
CA LEU A 141 -13.45 14.17 13.47
C LEU A 141 -14.87 13.66 13.31
N ILE A 142 -15.29 12.63 14.06
CA ILE A 142 -16.62 12.03 13.93
C ILE A 142 -17.38 12.10 15.25
N HIS A 143 -16.87 11.42 16.29
CA HIS A 143 -17.62 11.26 17.53
C HIS A 143 -17.85 12.60 18.27
N GLU A 144 -16.79 13.36 18.54
CA GLU A 144 -16.89 14.62 19.28
C GLU A 144 -17.70 15.69 18.53
N PRO A 145 -17.51 15.90 17.20
CA PRO A 145 -18.36 16.82 16.45
C PRO A 145 -19.85 16.47 16.50
N LEU A 146 -20.22 15.18 16.42
CA LEU A 146 -21.63 14.75 16.52
C LEU A 146 -22.21 15.04 17.91
N ILE A 147 -21.46 14.77 18.99
CA ILE A 147 -21.88 15.15 20.35
C ILE A 147 -22.08 16.68 20.48
N GLN A 148 -21.17 17.48 19.93
CA GLN A 148 -21.26 18.95 19.98
C GLN A 148 -22.47 19.50 19.22
N GLN A 149 -22.92 18.79 18.17
CA GLN A 149 -24.13 19.12 17.43
C GLN A 149 -25.41 18.67 18.14
N GLY A 150 -25.30 17.97 19.27
CA GLY A 150 -26.43 17.56 20.12
C GLY A 150 -26.92 16.13 19.90
N TYR A 151 -26.25 15.34 19.06
CA TYR A 151 -26.57 13.93 18.91
C TYR A 151 -26.12 13.13 20.15
N LEU A 152 -26.83 12.06 20.47
CA LEU A 152 -26.55 11.18 21.59
C LEU A 152 -25.87 9.89 21.10
N ALA A 153 -24.65 9.63 21.55
CA ALA A 153 -23.96 8.37 21.27
C ALA A 153 -24.79 7.16 21.75
N ASP A 154 -24.73 6.07 21.00
CA ASP A 154 -25.50 4.81 21.18
C ASP A 154 -27.03 4.94 21.06
N GLN A 155 -27.54 6.14 20.78
CA GLN A 155 -28.96 6.39 20.53
C GLN A 155 -29.18 6.91 19.11
N ASP A 156 -28.44 7.94 18.72
CA ASP A 156 -28.52 8.56 17.39
C ASP A 156 -27.40 8.08 16.47
N PHE A 157 -26.25 7.70 17.03
CA PHE A 157 -25.10 7.27 16.24
C PHE A 157 -24.15 6.35 17.01
N MET A 158 -23.37 5.57 16.26
CA MET A 158 -22.27 4.75 16.74
C MET A 158 -21.03 4.99 15.86
N VAL A 159 -19.83 4.96 16.46
CA VAL A 159 -18.57 5.17 15.73
C VAL A 159 -17.58 4.07 16.05
N ALA A 160 -16.99 3.51 15.01
CA ALA A 160 -15.91 2.54 15.11
C ALA A 160 -14.78 2.84 14.14
N TYR A 161 -13.63 2.22 14.40
CA TYR A 161 -12.49 2.18 13.51
C TYR A 161 -12.08 0.73 13.29
N SER A 162 -11.75 0.40 12.06
CA SER A 162 -11.25 -0.91 11.69
C SER A 162 -10.23 -0.72 10.58
N PRO A 163 -8.94 -0.93 10.81
CA PRO A 163 -7.95 -0.72 9.76
C PRO A 163 -8.00 -1.82 8.72
N GLU A 164 -7.79 -1.46 7.46
CA GLU A 164 -7.46 -2.42 6.41
C GLU A 164 -6.04 -2.98 6.63
N ARG A 165 -5.88 -4.30 6.46
CA ARG A 165 -4.62 -5.05 6.64
C ARG A 165 -4.31 -5.98 5.46
N VAL A 166 -5.13 -5.96 4.41
CA VAL A 166 -4.91 -6.70 3.16
C VAL A 166 -3.62 -6.22 2.48
N ASP A 167 -2.86 -7.19 1.98
CA ASP A 167 -1.70 -6.98 1.12
C ASP A 167 -2.13 -7.22 -0.34
N PRO A 168 -2.20 -6.18 -1.19
CA PRO A 168 -2.63 -6.33 -2.59
C PRO A 168 -1.79 -7.36 -3.35
N GLY A 169 -2.41 -8.24 -4.13
CA GLY A 169 -1.75 -9.32 -4.86
C GLY A 169 -1.41 -10.56 -4.01
N ASN A 170 -1.72 -10.56 -2.71
CA ASN A 170 -1.42 -11.70 -1.85
C ASN A 170 -2.34 -12.89 -2.17
N LYS A 171 -1.75 -14.03 -2.54
CA LYS A 171 -2.49 -15.24 -2.93
C LYS A 171 -2.97 -16.06 -1.72
N LYS A 172 -2.36 -15.89 -0.55
CA LYS A 172 -2.62 -16.67 0.67
C LYS A 172 -3.58 -15.96 1.63
N PHE A 173 -3.37 -14.66 1.84
CA PHE A 173 -4.15 -13.85 2.75
C PHE A 173 -5.07 -12.93 1.96
N LYS A 174 -6.38 -13.10 2.15
CA LYS A 174 -7.49 -12.31 1.59
C LYS A 174 -8.26 -11.69 2.75
N ILE A 175 -9.29 -10.88 2.46
CA ILE A 175 -10.15 -10.27 3.49
C ILE A 175 -10.64 -11.32 4.49
N LYS A 176 -11.22 -12.41 3.99
CA LYS A 176 -11.87 -13.44 4.82
C LYS A 176 -10.96 -14.04 5.91
N ASN A 177 -9.69 -14.32 5.61
CA ASN A 177 -8.79 -15.01 6.55
C ASN A 177 -7.73 -14.08 7.19
N THR A 178 -7.81 -12.77 6.94
CA THR A 178 -6.95 -11.79 7.60
C THR A 178 -7.67 -11.28 8.86
N PRO A 179 -7.10 -11.44 10.07
CA PRO A 179 -7.76 -10.99 11.29
C PRO A 179 -8.03 -9.49 11.25
N LYS A 180 -9.27 -9.10 11.50
CA LYS A 180 -9.71 -7.70 11.44
C LYS A 180 -9.72 -7.08 12.83
N VAL A 181 -8.93 -6.03 13.03
CA VAL A 181 -8.91 -5.28 14.30
C VAL A 181 -10.09 -4.32 14.31
N VAL A 182 -10.81 -4.22 15.42
CA VAL A 182 -11.97 -3.31 15.54
C VAL A 182 -11.93 -2.60 16.88
N GLY A 183 -12.04 -1.27 16.87
CA GLY A 183 -12.18 -0.44 18.06
C GLY A 183 -13.45 0.40 17.96
N GLY A 184 -14.25 0.47 19.03
CA GLY A 184 -15.43 1.34 19.12
C GLY A 184 -15.18 2.54 20.03
N THR A 185 -15.91 3.64 19.82
CA THR A 185 -15.91 4.77 20.78
C THR A 185 -16.73 4.48 22.03
N THR A 186 -17.62 3.49 21.95
CA THR A 186 -18.45 2.97 23.04
C THR A 186 -18.45 1.44 23.00
N GLU A 187 -18.87 0.78 24.07
CA GLU A 187 -19.02 -0.69 24.11
C GLU A 187 -20.01 -1.18 23.05
N ASN A 188 -21.12 -0.47 22.85
CA ASN A 188 -22.10 -0.82 21.83
C ASN A 188 -21.52 -0.65 20.42
N SER A 189 -20.78 0.44 20.16
CA SER A 189 -20.12 0.63 18.86
C SER A 189 -19.14 -0.51 18.57
N LEU A 190 -18.37 -0.94 19.56
CA LEU A 190 -17.44 -2.07 19.43
C LEU A 190 -18.18 -3.38 19.14
N GLU A 191 -19.24 -3.67 19.89
CA GLU A 191 -20.03 -4.90 19.71
C GLU A 191 -20.68 -4.97 18.33
N ILE A 192 -21.37 -3.91 17.91
CA ILE A 192 -22.09 -3.87 16.63
C ILE A 192 -21.11 -3.97 15.46
N SER A 193 -20.02 -3.21 15.49
CA SER A 193 -18.99 -3.27 14.43
C SER A 193 -18.28 -4.63 14.39
N THR A 194 -18.02 -5.24 15.56
CA THR A 194 -17.48 -6.60 15.64
C THR A 194 -18.42 -7.61 14.98
N LEU A 195 -19.71 -7.57 15.32
CA LEU A 195 -20.72 -8.46 14.75
C LEU A 195 -20.86 -8.26 13.24
N LEU A 196 -20.81 -7.01 12.77
CA LEU A 196 -20.85 -6.69 11.34
C LEU A 196 -19.66 -7.34 10.62
N TYR A 197 -18.43 -7.14 11.07
CA TYR A 197 -17.27 -7.70 10.40
C TYR A 197 -17.16 -9.23 10.49
N GLN A 198 -17.66 -9.85 11.56
CA GLN A 198 -17.76 -11.32 11.68
C GLN A 198 -18.57 -11.96 10.54
N SER A 199 -19.40 -11.19 9.83
CA SER A 199 -20.13 -11.70 8.67
C SER A 199 -19.26 -11.93 7.44
N ILE A 200 -18.07 -11.31 7.36
CA ILE A 200 -17.19 -11.35 6.19
C ILE A 200 -15.77 -11.86 6.49
N VAL A 201 -15.34 -11.88 7.77
CA VAL A 201 -14.03 -12.41 8.19
C VAL A 201 -14.14 -13.55 9.20
N GLU A 202 -13.15 -14.44 9.20
CA GLU A 202 -13.03 -15.59 10.10
C GLU A 202 -12.67 -15.20 11.53
N GLN A 203 -11.90 -14.12 11.70
CA GLN A 203 -11.47 -13.65 13.01
C GLN A 203 -11.57 -12.13 13.09
N VAL A 204 -12.34 -11.65 14.07
CA VAL A 204 -12.33 -10.24 14.50
C VAL A 204 -11.60 -10.14 15.83
N VAL A 205 -10.75 -9.13 15.96
CA VAL A 205 -9.93 -8.83 17.14
C VAL A 205 -10.41 -7.50 17.72
N PRO A 206 -11.35 -7.52 18.68
CA PRO A 206 -11.81 -6.31 19.33
C PRO A 206 -10.71 -5.73 20.22
N VAL A 207 -10.56 -4.41 20.20
CA VAL A 207 -9.67 -3.64 21.07
C VAL A 207 -10.44 -2.57 21.84
N THR A 208 -9.82 -2.02 22.86
CA THR A 208 -10.50 -1.20 23.89
C THR A 208 -10.96 0.17 23.40
N SER A 209 -10.43 0.69 22.28
CA SER A 209 -10.84 1.99 21.73
C SER A 209 -10.48 2.14 20.25
N THR A 210 -11.06 3.13 19.58
CA THR A 210 -10.68 3.50 18.20
C THR A 210 -9.21 3.88 18.11
N GLU A 211 -8.66 4.60 19.09
CA GLU A 211 -7.25 5.03 19.08
C GLU A 211 -6.28 3.86 19.14
N VAL A 212 -6.60 2.79 19.89
CA VAL A 212 -5.79 1.56 19.90
C VAL A 212 -5.82 0.89 18.52
N ALA A 213 -6.99 0.85 17.88
CA ALA A 213 -7.13 0.28 16.55
C ALA A 213 -6.38 1.13 15.48
N GLU A 214 -6.51 2.45 15.52
CA GLU A 214 -5.78 3.40 14.65
C GLU A 214 -4.26 3.27 14.84
N MET A 215 -3.79 3.24 16.10
CA MET A 215 -2.38 3.08 16.43
C MET A 215 -1.83 1.73 15.96
N SER A 216 -2.62 0.65 16.02
CA SER A 216 -2.17 -0.67 15.60
C SER A 216 -1.72 -0.68 14.14
N LYS A 217 -2.47 0.01 13.26
CA LYS A 217 -2.16 0.11 11.83
C LYS A 217 -0.86 0.88 11.58
N LEU A 218 -0.70 2.03 12.23
CA LEU A 218 0.52 2.82 12.10
C LEU A 218 1.73 2.08 12.67
N LEU A 219 1.55 1.35 13.77
CA LEU A 219 2.60 0.55 14.37
C LEU A 219 3.08 -0.57 13.43
N GLU A 220 2.17 -1.28 12.77
CA GLU A 220 2.49 -2.33 11.79
C GLU A 220 3.38 -1.80 10.66
N ASN A 221 2.97 -0.68 10.05
CA ASN A 221 3.69 -0.11 8.91
C ASN A 221 4.98 0.63 9.32
N THR A 222 4.98 1.26 10.50
CA THR A 222 6.20 1.86 11.08
C THR A 222 7.23 0.80 11.42
N PHE A 223 6.81 -0.32 12.03
CA PHE A 223 7.68 -1.46 12.30
C PHE A 223 8.31 -2.00 11.01
N ARG A 224 7.51 -2.17 9.95
CA ARG A 224 8.00 -2.61 8.64
C ARG A 224 9.01 -1.62 8.04
N SER A 225 8.71 -0.31 8.07
CA SER A 225 9.60 0.74 7.56
C SER A 225 10.96 0.76 8.27
N ILE A 226 10.96 0.69 9.60
CA ILE A 226 12.19 0.71 10.43
C ILE A 226 13.05 -0.52 10.16
N ASN A 227 12.46 -1.72 10.09
CA ASN A 227 13.25 -2.93 9.86
C ASN A 227 13.81 -2.99 8.43
N ILE A 228 13.11 -2.43 7.44
CA ILE A 228 13.66 -2.28 6.09
C ILE A 228 14.81 -1.27 6.09
N ALA A 229 14.68 -0.15 6.79
CA ALA A 229 15.78 0.81 6.94
C ALA A 229 17.01 0.17 7.59
N PHE A 230 16.80 -0.56 8.68
CA PHE A 230 17.86 -1.29 9.38
C PHE A 230 18.58 -2.25 8.44
N ILE A 231 17.86 -3.09 7.68
CA ILE A 231 18.52 -4.06 6.80
C ILE A 231 19.20 -3.40 5.60
N ASN A 232 18.67 -2.27 5.12
CA ASN A 232 19.33 -1.45 4.09
C ASN A 232 20.64 -0.85 4.61
N GLU A 233 20.66 -0.31 5.82
CA GLU A 233 21.87 0.19 6.47
C GLU A 233 22.90 -0.93 6.67
N MET A 234 22.46 -2.11 7.12
CA MET A 234 23.33 -3.29 7.24
C MET A 234 23.89 -3.73 5.89
N ALA A 235 23.13 -3.62 4.79
CA ALA A 235 23.64 -3.92 3.45
C ALA A 235 24.80 -2.99 3.08
N ILE A 236 24.65 -1.67 3.26
CA ILE A 236 25.71 -0.69 3.00
C ILE A 236 26.95 -0.96 3.88
N LEU A 237 26.75 -1.27 5.16
CA LEU A 237 27.84 -1.60 6.07
C LEU A 237 28.57 -2.88 5.65
N CYS A 238 27.84 -3.92 5.26
CA CYS A 238 28.41 -5.18 4.78
C CYS A 238 29.25 -4.99 3.51
N GLU A 239 28.83 -4.12 2.59
CA GLU A 239 29.63 -3.76 1.41
C GLU A 239 31.00 -3.18 1.81
N GLN A 240 31.03 -2.27 2.78
CA GLN A 240 32.27 -1.65 3.28
C GLN A 240 33.17 -2.66 4.00
N MET A 241 32.57 -3.62 4.71
CA MET A 241 33.30 -4.66 5.43
C MET A 241 33.74 -5.83 4.54
N GLY A 242 33.21 -5.96 3.33
CA GLY A 242 33.49 -7.11 2.48
C GLY A 242 32.71 -8.37 2.85
N ILE A 243 31.50 -8.21 3.39
CA ILE A 243 30.63 -9.30 3.86
C ILE A 243 29.39 -9.38 2.96
N ASP A 244 28.90 -10.59 2.65
CA ASP A 244 27.65 -10.79 1.93
C ASP A 244 26.45 -10.65 2.88
N ILE A 245 25.66 -9.59 2.71
CA ILE A 245 24.45 -9.39 3.53
C ILE A 245 23.41 -10.48 3.31
N TRP A 246 23.30 -11.05 2.10
CA TRP A 246 22.27 -12.04 1.77
C TRP A 246 22.56 -13.37 2.47
N GLU A 247 23.83 -13.80 2.46
CA GLU A 247 24.28 -14.95 3.26
C GLU A 247 24.10 -14.69 4.75
N THR A 248 24.44 -13.48 5.22
CA THR A 248 24.27 -13.08 6.63
C THR A 248 22.81 -13.14 7.08
N ILE A 249 21.87 -12.70 6.23
CA ILE A 249 20.42 -12.80 6.49
C ILE A 249 19.98 -14.26 6.52
N GLN A 250 20.42 -15.09 5.57
CA GLN A 250 20.08 -16.51 5.53
C GLN A 250 20.58 -17.23 6.79
N ALA A 251 21.80 -16.95 7.24
CA ALA A 251 22.33 -17.47 8.50
C ALA A 251 21.51 -17.01 9.70
N SER A 252 21.12 -15.73 9.75
CA SER A 252 20.32 -15.15 10.83
C SER A 252 18.90 -15.72 10.89
N GLU A 253 18.29 -16.01 9.73
CA GLU A 253 16.96 -16.62 9.59
C GLU A 253 16.88 -18.02 10.23
N THR A 254 18.00 -18.71 10.41
CA THR A 254 18.04 -20.01 11.11
C THR A 254 17.70 -19.91 12.60
N LYS A 255 17.74 -18.71 13.18
CA LYS A 255 17.40 -18.48 14.59
C LYS A 255 15.86 -18.50 14.78
N PRO A 256 15.31 -19.40 15.59
CA PRO A 256 13.87 -19.61 15.68
C PRO A 256 13.11 -18.54 16.49
N PHE A 257 13.80 -17.56 17.08
CA PHE A 257 13.18 -16.51 17.89
C PHE A 257 13.95 -15.19 17.81
N GLY A 258 13.23 -14.07 17.96
CA GLY A 258 13.81 -12.73 18.04
C GLY A 258 14.48 -12.22 16.76
N TYR A 259 14.31 -12.92 15.64
CA TYR A 259 14.73 -12.46 14.32
C TYR A 259 13.56 -12.64 13.35
N MET A 260 13.11 -11.52 12.77
CA MET A 260 12.15 -11.51 11.68
C MET A 260 12.90 -11.07 10.44
N LYS A 261 12.82 -11.87 9.38
CA LYS A 261 13.56 -11.60 8.15
C LYS A 261 12.99 -10.38 7.43
N PHE A 262 13.87 -9.44 7.14
CA PHE A 262 13.68 -8.36 6.17
C PHE A 262 14.79 -8.45 5.13
N LEU A 263 14.54 -7.94 3.93
CA LEU A 263 15.48 -7.98 2.82
C LEU A 263 15.82 -6.56 2.39
N PRO A 264 17.09 -6.27 2.07
CA PRO A 264 17.47 -4.98 1.52
C PRO A 264 16.94 -4.83 0.08
N GLY A 265 16.91 -3.61 -0.42
CA GLY A 265 16.45 -3.34 -1.77
C GLY A 265 16.73 -1.92 -2.26
N PRO A 266 16.26 -1.58 -3.48
CA PRO A 266 16.50 -0.28 -4.09
C PRO A 266 15.79 0.89 -3.39
N GLY A 267 14.94 0.61 -2.42
CA GLY A 267 14.14 1.57 -1.67
C GLY A 267 12.76 1.00 -1.32
N ILE A 268 11.91 1.86 -0.75
CA ILE A 268 10.52 1.53 -0.40
C ILE A 268 9.59 2.39 -1.24
N GLY A 269 8.52 1.80 -1.79
CA GLY A 269 7.43 2.53 -2.44
C GLY A 269 6.04 2.05 -2.01
N GLY A 270 5.02 2.48 -2.75
CA GLY A 270 3.61 2.18 -2.51
C GLY A 270 2.90 3.12 -1.54
N HIS A 271 1.64 2.81 -1.21
CA HIS A 271 0.70 3.72 -0.51
C HIS A 271 0.92 3.89 0.97
N CYS A 272 1.52 2.89 1.62
CA CYS A 272 1.41 2.78 3.08
C CYS A 272 2.76 3.01 3.76
N ILE A 273 3.80 2.28 3.37
CA ILE A 273 5.06 2.26 4.13
C ILE A 273 5.82 3.61 4.07
N PRO A 274 5.84 4.34 2.94
CA PRO A 274 6.45 5.66 2.92
C PRO A 274 5.60 6.75 3.61
N LEU A 275 4.28 6.56 3.71
CA LEU A 275 3.34 7.59 4.17
C LEU A 275 2.96 7.43 5.66
N ASP A 276 2.50 6.26 6.07
CA ASP A 276 1.90 6.01 7.39
C ASP A 276 2.83 6.36 8.57
N PRO A 277 4.16 6.11 8.52
CA PRO A 277 5.04 6.54 9.61
C PRO A 277 5.07 8.07 9.80
N MET A 278 4.74 8.85 8.77
CA MET A 278 4.64 10.31 8.86
C MET A 278 3.38 10.76 9.59
N TYR A 279 2.28 10.01 9.51
CA TYR A 279 1.09 10.26 10.34
C TYR A 279 1.44 10.17 11.83
N LEU A 280 2.19 9.12 12.21
CA LEU A 280 2.61 8.93 13.59
C LEU A 280 3.59 10.01 14.03
N ASN A 281 4.57 10.37 13.19
CA ASN A 281 5.52 11.45 13.49
C ASN A 281 4.82 12.81 13.65
N TRP A 282 3.84 13.12 12.80
CA TRP A 282 3.05 14.34 12.89
C TRP A 282 2.22 14.39 14.18
N LYS A 283 1.53 13.29 14.56
CA LYS A 283 0.76 13.25 15.80
C LYS A 283 1.67 13.34 17.03
N ALA A 284 2.83 12.69 16.99
CA ALA A 284 3.83 12.79 18.05
C ALA A 284 4.32 14.23 18.23
N LYS A 285 4.60 14.96 17.13
CA LYS A 285 5.03 16.36 17.18
C LYS A 285 3.99 17.26 17.86
N LYS A 286 2.68 17.02 17.63
CA LYS A 286 1.60 17.69 18.36
C LYS A 286 1.60 17.40 19.86
N SER A 287 2.10 16.24 20.28
CA SER A 287 2.31 15.87 21.68
C SER A 287 3.69 16.29 22.22
N ASN A 288 4.38 17.23 21.56
CA ASN A 288 5.74 17.68 21.90
C ASN A 288 6.79 16.55 21.93
N HIS A 289 6.61 15.51 21.10
CA HIS A 289 7.55 14.40 20.97
C HIS A 289 7.96 14.21 19.51
N SER A 290 9.25 14.12 19.20
CA SER A 290 9.71 13.68 17.87
C SER A 290 10.28 12.27 17.97
N SER A 291 9.85 11.38 17.06
CA SER A 291 10.40 10.04 16.98
C SER A 291 11.62 10.03 16.06
N ARG A 292 12.81 10.24 16.65
CA ARG A 292 14.10 10.22 15.93
C ARG A 292 14.32 8.94 15.12
N LEU A 293 13.81 7.80 15.62
CA LEU A 293 13.94 6.52 14.95
C LEU A 293 13.13 6.46 13.64
N ILE A 294 11.91 7.03 13.63
CA ILE A 294 11.07 7.08 12.43
C ILE A 294 11.72 7.99 11.38
N GLU A 295 12.23 9.15 11.81
CA GLU A 295 12.89 10.11 10.91
C GLU A 295 14.15 9.50 10.27
N LEU A 296 15.01 8.86 11.07
CA LEU A 296 16.21 8.18 10.57
C LEU A 296 15.88 7.03 9.62
N ALA A 297 14.87 6.21 9.95
CA ALA A 297 14.46 5.12 9.08
C ALA A 297 13.99 5.63 7.70
N GLN A 298 13.26 6.75 7.68
CA GLN A 298 12.83 7.37 6.42
C GLN A 298 14.01 7.94 5.63
N GLU A 299 14.96 8.60 6.29
CA GLU A 299 16.18 9.10 5.66
C GLU A 299 16.95 7.96 4.98
N ILE A 300 17.25 6.88 5.71
CA ILE A 300 17.97 5.71 5.17
C ILE A 300 17.23 5.13 3.95
N ASN A 301 15.92 4.93 4.06
CA ASN A 301 15.13 4.37 2.95
C ASN A 301 15.09 5.27 1.71
N ARG A 302 15.07 6.60 1.89
CA ARG A 302 15.08 7.58 0.79
C ARG A 302 16.44 7.71 0.10
N GLU A 303 17.52 7.39 0.79
CA GLU A 303 18.87 7.41 0.21
C GLU A 303 19.19 6.15 -0.62
N MET A 304 18.44 5.06 -0.46
CA MET A 304 18.70 3.81 -1.20
C MET A 304 18.68 3.94 -2.73
N PRO A 305 17.76 4.69 -3.38
CA PRO A 305 17.84 4.96 -4.81
C PRO A 305 19.18 5.57 -5.25
N LYS A 306 19.71 6.54 -4.48
CA LYS A 306 21.00 7.17 -4.76
C LYS A 306 22.15 6.19 -4.55
N HIS A 307 22.06 5.34 -3.52
CA HIS A 307 23.05 4.27 -3.29
C HIS A 307 23.08 3.29 -4.48
N VAL A 308 21.92 2.89 -5.01
CA VAL A 308 21.85 2.05 -6.22
C VAL A 308 22.49 2.73 -7.42
N ALA A 309 22.25 4.02 -7.64
CA ALA A 309 22.91 4.77 -8.71
C ALA A 309 24.44 4.84 -8.51
N SER A 310 24.91 4.97 -7.27
CA SER A 310 26.35 4.89 -6.94
C SER A 310 26.93 3.50 -7.23
N LYS A 311 26.23 2.43 -6.84
CA LYS A 311 26.58 1.04 -7.17
C LYS A 311 26.65 0.82 -8.68
N ALA A 312 25.72 1.38 -9.46
CA ALA A 312 25.74 1.29 -10.92
C ALA A 312 27.02 1.95 -11.50
N LYS A 313 27.43 3.10 -10.96
CA LYS A 313 28.69 3.76 -11.33
C LYS A 313 29.89 2.87 -11.01
N GLU A 314 29.95 2.29 -9.82
CA GLU A 314 31.03 1.37 -9.42
C GLU A 314 31.10 0.15 -10.34
N ALA A 315 29.95 -0.45 -10.66
CA ALA A 315 29.84 -1.61 -11.54
C ALA A 315 30.47 -1.35 -12.93
N LEU A 316 30.10 -0.21 -13.53
CA LEU A 316 30.62 0.21 -14.81
C LEU A 316 32.13 0.47 -14.75
N LEU A 317 32.62 1.12 -13.68
CA LEU A 317 34.05 1.41 -13.50
C LEU A 317 34.89 0.14 -13.42
N GLN A 318 34.41 -0.92 -12.76
CA GLN A 318 35.08 -2.22 -12.75
C GLN A 318 35.24 -2.83 -14.15
N HIS A 319 34.40 -2.42 -15.10
CA HIS A 319 34.40 -2.86 -16.49
C HIS A 319 34.95 -1.78 -17.44
N ASN A 320 35.74 -0.83 -16.93
CA ASN A 320 36.35 0.27 -17.69
C ASN A 320 35.35 1.16 -18.44
N LYS A 321 34.10 1.23 -17.97
CA LYS A 321 33.06 2.14 -18.47
C LYS A 321 32.78 3.22 -17.43
N VAL A 322 32.28 4.35 -17.89
CA VAL A 322 31.85 5.46 -17.02
C VAL A 322 30.35 5.63 -17.12
N LEU A 323 29.72 6.11 -16.05
CA LEU A 323 28.27 6.27 -16.00
C LEU A 323 27.74 7.16 -17.15
N LYS A 324 28.39 8.31 -17.37
CA LYS A 324 28.05 9.24 -18.47
C LYS A 324 28.24 8.58 -19.83
N GLY A 325 27.17 8.51 -20.62
CA GLY A 325 27.17 7.91 -21.95
C GLY A 325 27.02 6.40 -21.98
N SER A 326 26.92 5.72 -20.83
CA SER A 326 26.57 4.30 -20.80
C SER A 326 25.10 4.08 -21.11
N LYS A 327 24.77 3.00 -21.82
CA LYS A 327 23.42 2.50 -22.04
C LYS A 327 23.01 1.59 -20.89
N ILE A 328 21.95 1.95 -20.18
CA ILE A 328 21.47 1.23 -19.00
C ILE A 328 20.03 0.79 -19.22
N LEU A 329 19.76 -0.49 -18.99
CA LEU A 329 18.41 -1.04 -18.99
C LEU A 329 17.94 -1.27 -17.54
N LEU A 330 16.83 -0.64 -17.17
CA LEU A 330 16.14 -0.92 -15.91
C LEU A 330 15.09 -2.02 -16.11
N MET A 331 15.22 -3.12 -15.38
CA MET A 331 14.25 -4.21 -15.39
C MET A 331 13.26 -4.02 -14.24
N GLY A 332 12.04 -3.60 -14.60
CA GLY A 332 10.94 -3.30 -13.69
C GLY A 332 10.96 -1.86 -13.15
N MET A 333 9.79 -1.25 -13.14
CA MET A 333 9.55 0.12 -12.68
C MET A 333 8.50 0.21 -11.58
N ALA A 334 7.59 -0.75 -11.45
CA ALA A 334 6.60 -0.78 -10.37
C ALA A 334 7.24 -0.83 -8.97
N TYR A 335 6.53 -0.38 -7.93
CA TYR A 335 7.07 -0.47 -6.56
C TYR A 335 7.04 -1.90 -6.00
N LYS A 336 6.20 -2.77 -6.58
CA LYS A 336 5.98 -4.17 -6.16
C LYS A 336 5.98 -5.08 -7.38
N GLU A 337 6.50 -6.29 -7.18
CA GLU A 337 6.41 -7.36 -8.18
C GLU A 337 4.96 -7.64 -8.60
N ASN A 338 4.79 -7.97 -9.88
CA ASN A 338 3.50 -8.36 -10.45
C ASN A 338 2.38 -7.31 -10.30
N SER A 339 2.75 -6.03 -10.16
CA SER A 339 1.86 -4.87 -10.12
C SER A 339 2.27 -3.86 -11.21
N ASN A 340 1.34 -3.02 -11.64
CA ASN A 340 1.61 -1.88 -12.54
C ASN A 340 1.75 -0.54 -11.80
N ASP A 341 1.74 -0.57 -10.47
CA ASP A 341 1.66 0.63 -9.64
C ASP A 341 3.03 1.27 -9.43
N LEU A 342 3.13 2.53 -9.84
CA LEU A 342 4.35 3.35 -9.81
C LEU A 342 4.45 4.29 -8.63
N ARG A 343 3.40 4.41 -7.82
CA ARG A 343 3.32 5.41 -6.75
C ARG A 343 4.44 5.18 -5.73
N GLU A 344 5.20 6.24 -5.47
CA GLU A 344 6.43 6.23 -4.64
C GLU A 344 7.48 5.17 -5.07
N SER A 345 7.46 4.69 -6.32
CA SER A 345 8.41 3.65 -6.74
C SER A 345 9.85 4.17 -6.69
N PRO A 346 10.78 3.46 -6.03
CA PRO A 346 12.20 3.86 -5.99
C PRO A 346 12.84 3.83 -7.38
N SER A 347 12.31 3.03 -8.31
CA SER A 347 12.80 2.92 -9.68
C SER A 347 12.70 4.24 -10.45
N LEU A 348 11.70 5.08 -10.14
CA LEU A 348 11.55 6.40 -10.76
C LEU A 348 12.70 7.34 -10.39
N GLN A 349 13.10 7.34 -9.11
CA GLN A 349 14.23 8.14 -8.64
C GLN A 349 15.55 7.62 -9.21
N ILE A 350 15.73 6.30 -9.30
CA ILE A 350 16.92 5.68 -9.91
C ILE A 350 17.03 6.07 -11.39
N PHE A 351 15.93 6.01 -12.14
CA PHE A 351 15.89 6.45 -13.54
C PHE A 351 16.34 7.91 -13.67
N ASP A 352 15.77 8.80 -12.86
CA ASP A 352 16.09 10.23 -12.88
C ASP A 352 17.56 10.50 -12.53
N ASP A 353 18.11 9.85 -11.51
CA ASP A 353 19.49 10.06 -11.09
C ASP A 353 20.51 9.53 -12.12
N LEU A 354 20.21 8.41 -12.78
CA LEU A 354 21.02 7.88 -13.87
C LEU A 354 20.98 8.77 -15.12
N GLN A 355 19.81 9.32 -15.47
CA GLN A 355 19.68 10.28 -16.58
C GLN A 355 20.41 11.60 -16.28
N LYS A 356 20.27 12.16 -15.08
CA LYS A 356 21.03 13.36 -14.65
C LYS A 356 22.53 13.16 -14.75
N ALA A 357 23.01 11.95 -14.46
CA ALA A 357 24.43 11.61 -14.60
C ALA A 357 24.89 11.48 -16.06
N GLY A 358 23.97 11.61 -17.02
CA GLY A 358 24.23 11.59 -18.46
C GLY A 358 24.22 10.19 -19.07
N SER A 359 23.59 9.22 -18.42
CA SER A 359 23.40 7.86 -18.97
C SER A 359 22.24 7.84 -19.97
N MET A 360 22.30 6.94 -20.95
CA MET A 360 21.17 6.60 -21.82
C MET A 360 20.35 5.51 -21.13
N VAL A 361 19.25 5.91 -20.49
CA VAL A 361 18.45 5.00 -19.66
C VAL A 361 17.16 4.62 -20.38
N GLU A 362 16.95 3.31 -20.53
CA GLU A 362 15.68 2.72 -20.99
C GLU A 362 15.16 1.79 -19.89
N PHE A 363 13.88 1.46 -19.94
CA PHE A 363 13.30 0.51 -18.99
C PHE A 363 12.39 -0.51 -19.69
N CYS A 364 12.33 -1.70 -19.12
CA CYS A 364 11.39 -2.74 -19.50
C CYS A 364 10.57 -3.13 -18.28
N ASP A 365 9.27 -2.82 -18.32
CA ASP A 365 8.28 -3.30 -17.36
C ASP A 365 7.05 -3.82 -18.11
N PRO A 366 6.70 -5.11 -17.93
CA PRO A 366 5.60 -5.74 -18.68
C PRO A 366 4.21 -5.30 -18.22
N LEU A 367 4.10 -4.67 -17.06
CA LEU A 367 2.83 -4.25 -16.46
C LEU A 367 2.70 -2.73 -16.45
N THR A 368 3.81 -2.02 -16.27
CA THR A 368 3.88 -0.55 -16.36
C THR A 368 4.41 -0.13 -17.72
N THR A 369 3.50 0.15 -18.66
CA THR A 369 3.89 0.45 -20.05
C THR A 369 4.44 1.86 -20.28
N TYR A 370 4.15 2.82 -19.39
CA TYR A 370 4.74 4.16 -19.44
C TYR A 370 4.68 4.88 -18.09
N PHE A 371 5.46 5.95 -17.95
CA PHE A 371 5.28 6.95 -16.90
C PHE A 371 5.55 8.36 -17.43
N ILE A 372 5.15 9.38 -16.67
CA ILE A 372 5.47 10.78 -16.94
C ILE A 372 6.59 11.16 -15.99
N ASP A 373 7.74 11.54 -16.53
CA ASP A 373 8.86 11.99 -15.71
C ASP A 373 8.59 13.37 -15.10
N LYS A 374 9.47 13.80 -14.19
CA LYS A 374 9.38 15.10 -13.51
C LYS A 374 9.45 16.32 -14.46
N HIS A 375 9.86 16.12 -15.71
CA HIS A 375 9.92 17.15 -16.74
C HIS A 375 8.68 17.14 -17.65
N GLY A 376 7.74 16.23 -17.40
CA GLY A 376 6.50 16.09 -18.16
C GLY A 376 6.65 15.25 -19.42
N TYR A 377 7.80 14.60 -19.65
CA TYR A 377 7.98 13.73 -20.81
C TYR A 377 7.47 12.33 -20.53
N LYS A 378 6.79 11.76 -21.52
CA LYS A 378 6.36 10.37 -21.49
C LYS A 378 7.54 9.46 -21.76
N GLN A 379 7.85 8.61 -20.79
CA GLN A 379 8.85 7.55 -20.90
C GLN A 379 8.11 6.23 -21.12
N GLU A 380 8.41 5.52 -22.20
CA GLU A 380 7.72 4.28 -22.58
C GLU A 380 8.57 3.05 -22.27
N SER A 381 7.92 1.97 -21.83
CA SER A 381 8.57 0.69 -21.66
C SER A 381 8.97 0.13 -23.01
N ILE A 382 10.19 -0.37 -23.13
CA ILE A 382 10.58 -1.19 -24.27
C ILE A 382 9.89 -2.56 -24.18
N GLU A 383 9.70 -3.20 -25.34
CA GLU A 383 9.22 -4.58 -25.41
C GLU A 383 10.25 -5.53 -24.77
N LEU A 384 9.76 -6.56 -24.08
CA LEU A 384 10.61 -7.57 -23.47
C LEU A 384 11.25 -8.47 -24.54
N ASP A 385 12.43 -8.05 -25.00
CA ASP A 385 13.31 -8.85 -25.86
C ASP A 385 14.65 -9.09 -25.16
N TYR A 386 14.87 -10.34 -24.73
CA TYR A 386 16.11 -10.73 -24.07
C TYR A 386 17.35 -10.57 -24.95
N THR A 387 17.21 -10.58 -26.28
CA THR A 387 18.37 -10.43 -27.19
C THR A 387 18.94 -9.01 -27.19
N LEU A 388 18.10 -8.00 -26.93
CA LEU A 388 18.53 -6.60 -26.84
C LEU A 388 19.41 -6.33 -25.62
N MET A 389 19.37 -7.19 -24.60
CA MET A 389 20.17 -7.04 -23.37
C MET A 389 21.68 -7.05 -23.62
N GLU A 390 22.12 -7.67 -24.73
CA GLU A 390 23.53 -7.68 -25.15
C GLU A 390 24.03 -6.29 -25.58
N THR A 391 23.11 -5.36 -25.88
CA THR A 391 23.42 -4.00 -26.37
C THR A 391 23.60 -2.97 -25.26
N TYR A 392 23.23 -3.32 -24.01
CA TYR A 392 23.36 -2.45 -22.85
C TYR A 392 24.68 -2.67 -22.14
N ASP A 393 25.23 -1.57 -21.63
CA ASP A 393 26.46 -1.59 -20.83
C ASP A 393 26.20 -2.11 -19.42
N LEU A 394 24.98 -1.94 -18.91
CA LEU A 394 24.53 -2.40 -17.60
C LEU A 394 23.02 -2.70 -17.62
N VAL A 395 22.63 -3.85 -17.06
CA VAL A 395 21.23 -4.18 -16.77
C VAL A 395 21.02 -4.13 -15.26
N ILE A 396 20.01 -3.38 -14.79
CA ILE A 396 19.71 -3.24 -13.36
C ILE A 396 18.39 -3.94 -13.04
N LEU A 397 18.43 -4.92 -12.14
CA LEU A 397 17.23 -5.63 -11.68
C LEU A 397 16.64 -4.89 -10.50
N LEU A 398 15.52 -4.19 -10.72
CA LEU A 398 14.84 -3.38 -9.71
C LEU A 398 13.60 -4.10 -9.14
N VAL A 399 12.83 -4.74 -10.01
CA VAL A 399 11.59 -5.45 -9.65
C VAL A 399 11.60 -6.86 -10.22
N ASN A 400 11.20 -7.82 -9.40
CA ASN A 400 11.35 -9.23 -9.68
C ASN A 400 10.04 -9.87 -10.21
N HIS A 401 9.44 -9.31 -11.28
CA HIS A 401 8.21 -9.84 -11.85
C HIS A 401 8.33 -11.33 -12.24
N ASP A 402 7.26 -12.09 -12.05
CA ASP A 402 7.25 -13.55 -12.29
C ASP A 402 7.52 -13.90 -13.76
N CYS A 403 7.10 -13.02 -14.68
CA CYS A 403 7.28 -13.21 -16.12
C CYS A 403 8.71 -13.01 -16.62
N PHE A 404 9.61 -12.48 -15.80
CA PHE A 404 11.01 -12.32 -16.18
C PHE A 404 11.77 -13.66 -16.10
N ASP A 405 12.32 -14.09 -17.23
CA ASP A 405 13.23 -15.22 -17.30
C ASP A 405 14.65 -14.77 -16.90
N ARG A 406 14.93 -14.94 -15.60
CA ARG A 406 16.19 -14.56 -14.95
C ARG A 406 17.42 -15.19 -15.61
N ASN A 407 17.30 -16.42 -16.10
CA ASN A 407 18.41 -17.08 -16.79
C ASN A 407 18.67 -16.47 -18.15
N LYS A 408 17.62 -16.12 -18.91
CA LYS A 408 17.80 -15.42 -20.19
C LYS A 408 18.36 -14.02 -19.98
N ILE A 409 17.87 -13.28 -18.98
CA ILE A 409 18.45 -11.98 -18.61
C ILE A 409 19.94 -12.16 -18.33
N ALA A 410 20.28 -13.05 -17.40
CA ALA A 410 21.67 -13.25 -17.02
C ALA A 410 22.55 -13.64 -18.20
N ASN A 411 22.11 -14.58 -19.04
CA ASN A 411 22.87 -15.06 -20.19
C ASN A 411 23.11 -14.00 -21.26
N LYS A 412 22.19 -13.04 -21.43
CA LYS A 412 22.25 -12.02 -22.48
C LYS A 412 22.83 -10.70 -22.02
N SER A 413 22.83 -10.41 -20.72
CA SER A 413 23.47 -9.20 -20.19
C SER A 413 24.99 -9.32 -20.12
N GLN A 414 25.68 -8.23 -20.47
CA GLN A 414 27.14 -8.11 -20.29
C GLN A 414 27.52 -7.91 -18.81
N LEU A 415 26.74 -7.09 -18.11
CA LEU A 415 26.94 -6.71 -16.71
C LEU A 415 25.58 -6.48 -16.06
N ILE A 416 25.43 -6.92 -14.81
CA ILE A 416 24.17 -6.89 -14.07
C ILE A 416 24.39 -6.27 -12.70
N LEU A 417 23.51 -5.35 -12.31
CA LEU A 417 23.33 -4.93 -10.93
C LEU A 417 22.02 -5.50 -10.39
N ASP A 418 22.12 -6.50 -9.51
CA ASP A 418 20.97 -7.17 -8.91
C ASP A 418 20.66 -6.57 -7.53
N THR A 419 19.60 -5.76 -7.45
CA THR A 419 19.22 -5.05 -6.22
C THR A 419 18.34 -5.87 -5.29
N LYS A 420 17.89 -7.05 -5.73
CA LYS A 420 16.93 -7.92 -5.02
C LYS A 420 17.45 -9.33 -4.77
N ASN A 421 18.70 -9.62 -5.15
CA ASN A 421 19.28 -10.96 -5.18
C ASN A 421 18.38 -11.96 -5.92
N SER A 422 17.81 -11.51 -7.04
CA SER A 422 16.94 -12.29 -7.92
C SER A 422 17.68 -13.46 -8.58
N LEU A 423 18.99 -13.32 -8.80
CA LEU A 423 19.84 -14.34 -9.41
C LEU A 423 20.46 -15.31 -8.40
N ASN A 424 20.26 -15.11 -7.08
CA ASN A 424 20.80 -15.99 -6.02
C ASN A 424 22.30 -16.30 -6.18
N ASN A 425 23.11 -15.29 -6.50
CA ASN A 425 24.56 -15.41 -6.75
C ASN A 425 24.94 -16.35 -7.91
N GLN A 426 24.01 -16.68 -8.81
CA GLN A 426 24.33 -17.27 -10.10
C GLN A 426 24.98 -16.20 -10.98
N TYR A 427 26.00 -16.56 -11.77
CA TYR A 427 26.76 -15.65 -12.65
C TYR A 427 27.60 -14.57 -11.93
N PRO A 428 28.44 -14.93 -10.94
CA PRO A 428 29.21 -13.98 -10.12
C PRO A 428 30.26 -13.19 -10.90
N GLU A 429 30.65 -13.63 -12.10
CA GLU A 429 31.62 -12.97 -12.97
C GLU A 429 31.10 -11.69 -13.62
N LYS A 430 29.77 -11.52 -13.69
CA LYS A 430 29.09 -10.41 -14.36
C LYS A 430 27.94 -9.81 -13.56
N THR A 431 27.78 -10.24 -12.31
CA THR A 431 26.71 -9.78 -11.43
C THR A 431 27.30 -9.12 -10.20
N ILE A 432 26.89 -7.87 -9.96
CA ILE A 432 27.12 -7.17 -8.71
C ILE A 432 25.80 -7.12 -7.97
N ARG A 433 25.81 -7.45 -6.69
CA ARG A 433 24.61 -7.41 -5.84
C ARG A 433 24.64 -6.22 -4.92
N LEU A 434 23.46 -5.66 -4.64
CA LEU A 434 23.29 -4.75 -3.51
C LEU A 434 23.66 -5.50 -2.23
N GLY A 435 24.48 -4.90 -1.36
CA GLY A 435 24.90 -5.52 -0.11
C GLY A 435 26.04 -6.53 -0.23
N ASP A 436 26.70 -6.60 -1.40
CA ASP A 436 27.89 -7.41 -1.64
C ASP A 436 29.07 -6.51 -2.04
N LYS A 437 30.29 -6.94 -1.72
CA LYS A 437 31.49 -6.23 -2.13
C LYS A 437 31.68 -6.37 -3.63
N SER A 438 31.87 -5.23 -4.28
CA SER A 438 32.36 -5.16 -5.65
C SER A 438 33.76 -5.82 -5.66
N LYS A 439 33.87 -7.04 -6.21
CA LYS A 439 35.12 -7.82 -6.21
C LYS A 439 36.22 -7.17 -7.02
#